data_AF-A0A7V6U0S7-F1
#
_entry.id   AF-A0A7V6U0S7-F1
#
_cell.length_a   1.000
_cell.length_b   1.000
_cell.length_c   1.000
_cell.angle_alpha   90.00
_cell.angle_beta   90.00
_cell.angle_gamma   90.00
#
_symmetry.space_group_name_H-M   'P 1'
#
loop_
_entity.id
_entity.type
_entity.pdbx_description
1 polymer ?
#
loop_
_entity_poly.entity_id
_entity_poly.type
_entity_poly.pdbx_seq_one_letter_code
_entity_poly.pdbx_strand_id
1 'polypeptide(L)'
;MGKSFCYAFAGFFLLFLVVTSTTVSAAQKTFGPFLVDDATPDVIAMDGLVEQGTALDFRRALRAAPNAKLITLNSVGGSVQAGLLIADDINQRDIATYIPKTSKCYSACSFIFLAGKERKVDGALGVHQISSDSPDLVGAQLAISDIIEVLSRFDTPPEVMQVMFKTRPDDMHIFSQEEIERYKLNRSGKEQALVDTPEASVVPTEKNEDIKETEKTVAGVSPTLPAPQPAIDTESVAKLSPLEEFTKRPNRIALYTGLDLFGEDISAIRAADAAACAKSCLAMNGQCRAFTFNTNPRIKKGRNCFLKASEGRADGNSVAFSGRFLSGAEPDPEPFSLGMIDPAKALFDDIDLPGGDLSRRPHAAAKTPLACRLACIDNSQCVAFTYIKPKKECWLKGSVGSPTFGKGLVTGVKRYETFAPAKVITLN
;
A
#
# COMPACT_ATOMS: atom_id res chain seq x y z
N MET A 1 -88.18 3.36 -29.22
CA MET A 1 -87.03 2.48 -28.88
C MET A 1 -85.77 3.15 -29.40
N GLY A 2 -84.74 3.31 -28.56
CA GLY A 2 -83.44 3.86 -28.97
C GLY A 2 -82.80 4.72 -27.87
N LYS A 3 -82.09 4.07 -26.94
CA LYS A 3 -81.43 4.65 -25.77
C LYS A 3 -80.12 5.37 -26.14
N SER A 4 -79.83 6.43 -25.38
CA SER A 4 -78.52 7.09 -25.25
C SER A 4 -77.37 6.13 -24.92
N PHE A 5 -76.18 6.43 -25.42
CA PHE A 5 -74.91 6.01 -24.80
C PHE A 5 -73.90 7.17 -24.87
N CYS A 6 -73.66 7.79 -23.71
CA CYS A 6 -72.48 8.61 -23.45
C CYS A 6 -71.32 7.67 -23.08
N TYR A 7 -70.18 7.79 -23.75
CA TYR A 7 -68.93 7.17 -23.30
C TYR A 7 -68.02 8.22 -22.67
N ALA A 8 -67.72 8.00 -21.39
CA ALA A 8 -66.77 8.77 -20.59
C ALA A 8 -65.33 8.29 -20.87
N PHE A 9 -64.43 9.23 -21.11
CA PHE A 9 -62.99 8.99 -21.18
C PHE A 9 -62.41 8.96 -19.76
N ALA A 10 -61.99 7.78 -19.29
CA ALA A 10 -61.25 7.62 -18.05
C ALA A 10 -59.74 7.85 -18.33
N GLY A 11 -59.21 9.00 -17.90
CA GLY A 11 -57.78 9.29 -17.94
C GLY A 11 -57.05 8.59 -16.80
N PHE A 12 -56.14 7.69 -17.14
CA PHE A 12 -55.27 6.99 -16.18
C PHE A 12 -54.05 7.88 -15.86
N PHE A 13 -54.08 8.59 -14.73
CA PHE A 13 -52.94 9.35 -14.24
C PHE A 13 -51.93 8.39 -13.59
N LEU A 14 -50.86 8.08 -14.30
CA LEU A 14 -49.75 7.26 -13.79
C LEU A 14 -48.84 8.16 -12.93
N LEU A 15 -49.01 8.08 -11.61
CA LEU A 15 -48.20 8.81 -10.63
C LEU A 15 -46.76 8.22 -10.62
N PHE A 16 -45.83 8.86 -11.33
CA PHE A 16 -44.41 8.53 -11.28
C PHE A 16 -43.85 8.93 -9.90
N LEU A 17 -43.65 7.94 -9.03
CA LEU A 17 -42.93 8.10 -7.77
C LEU A 17 -41.44 8.21 -8.08
N VAL A 18 -40.95 9.45 -8.21
CA VAL A 18 -39.52 9.74 -8.37
C VAL A 18 -38.83 9.42 -7.04
N VAL A 19 -38.23 8.24 -6.93
CA VAL A 19 -37.31 7.91 -5.85
C VAL A 19 -36.00 8.66 -6.13
N THR A 20 -35.84 9.83 -5.53
CA THR A 20 -34.56 10.55 -5.55
C THR A 20 -33.60 9.82 -4.61
N SER A 21 -32.71 9.02 -5.19
CA SER A 21 -31.57 8.45 -4.49
C SER A 21 -30.65 9.59 -4.05
N THR A 22 -30.75 10.02 -2.79
CA THR A 22 -29.77 10.95 -2.21
C THR A 22 -28.44 10.21 -2.11
N THR A 23 -27.50 10.52 -3.00
CA THR A 23 -26.11 10.12 -2.85
C THR A 23 -25.57 10.85 -1.62
N VAL A 24 -25.42 10.14 -0.50
CA VAL A 24 -24.65 10.62 0.65
C VAL A 24 -23.20 10.69 0.17
N SER A 25 -22.73 11.90 -0.17
CA SER A 25 -21.30 12.16 -0.28
C SER A 25 -20.72 12.08 1.12
N ALA A 26 -19.66 11.30 1.31
CA ALA A 26 -18.90 11.34 2.56
C ALA A 26 -18.47 12.79 2.83
N ALA A 27 -18.77 13.30 4.02
CA ALA A 27 -18.47 14.68 4.38
C ALA A 27 -17.08 14.74 5.02
N GLN A 28 -16.20 15.52 4.42
CA GLN A 28 -14.88 15.83 4.98
C GLN A 28 -15.03 17.00 5.96
N LYS A 29 -14.48 16.87 7.17
CA LYS A 29 -14.52 17.89 8.22
C LYS A 29 -13.10 18.33 8.57
N THR A 30 -12.89 19.63 8.67
CA THR A 30 -11.58 20.23 8.97
C THR A 30 -11.60 20.96 10.31
N PHE A 31 -10.56 20.75 11.11
CA PHE A 31 -10.32 21.39 12.40
C PHE A 31 -8.86 21.84 12.45
N GLY A 32 -8.59 23.11 12.13
CA GLY A 32 -7.20 23.58 11.99
C GLY A 32 -6.44 22.73 10.94
N PRO A 33 -5.26 22.17 11.26
CA PRO A 33 -4.53 21.29 10.34
C PRO A 33 -5.07 19.85 10.31
N PHE A 34 -6.12 19.53 11.07
CA PHE A 34 -6.67 18.17 11.12
C PHE A 34 -7.84 17.99 10.17
N LEU A 35 -7.86 16.83 9.53
CA LEU A 35 -8.87 16.42 8.60
C LEU A 35 -9.45 15.07 9.00
N VAL A 36 -10.78 15.02 9.09
CA VAL A 36 -11.56 13.82 9.39
C VAL A 36 -12.46 13.56 8.19
N ASP A 37 -12.32 12.37 7.60
CA ASP A 37 -13.20 11.90 6.53
C ASP A 37 -14.19 10.89 7.11
N ASP A 38 -15.49 11.13 6.91
CA ASP A 38 -16.55 10.19 7.32
C ASP A 38 -16.40 8.82 6.64
N ALA A 39 -15.64 8.74 5.52
CA ALA A 39 -15.23 7.49 4.86
C ALA A 39 -14.22 6.66 5.65
N THR A 40 -13.33 7.29 6.41
CA THR A 40 -12.26 6.66 7.20
C THR A 40 -12.26 7.20 8.62
N PRO A 41 -13.33 6.92 9.41
CA PRO A 41 -13.53 7.54 10.73
C PRO A 41 -12.53 7.07 11.80
N ASP A 42 -11.69 6.08 11.47
CA ASP A 42 -10.59 5.56 12.28
C ASP A 42 -9.26 6.27 12.00
N VAL A 43 -9.19 7.17 11.02
CA VAL A 43 -7.99 7.91 10.61
C VAL A 43 -8.21 9.41 10.75
N ILE A 44 -7.26 10.08 11.40
CA ILE A 44 -7.14 11.55 11.39
C ILE A 44 -5.92 11.92 10.56
N ALA A 45 -6.07 12.81 9.59
CA ALA A 45 -4.92 13.34 8.86
C ALA A 45 -4.52 14.71 9.42
N MET A 46 -3.23 14.92 9.68
CA MET A 46 -2.66 16.20 10.06
C MET A 46 -1.79 16.74 8.92
N ASP A 47 -2.17 17.88 8.37
CA ASP A 47 -1.41 18.59 7.34
C ASP A 47 -1.36 20.09 7.66
N GLY A 48 -0.20 20.57 8.11
CA GLY A 48 0.02 21.98 8.44
C GLY A 48 0.90 22.24 9.65
N LEU A 49 0.89 23.47 10.14
CA LEU A 49 1.73 23.91 11.28
C LEU A 49 1.16 23.46 12.63
N VAL A 50 2.04 23.31 13.61
CA VAL A 50 1.69 23.15 15.02
C VAL A 50 1.61 24.54 15.66
N GLU A 51 0.47 25.21 15.59
CA GLU A 51 0.25 26.52 16.19
C GLU A 51 -0.25 26.40 17.65
N GLN A 52 -0.32 27.50 18.39
CA GLN A 52 -0.76 27.49 19.80
C GLN A 52 -2.17 26.91 19.97
N GLY A 53 -3.07 27.12 19.01
CA GLY A 53 -4.45 26.61 19.03
C GLY A 53 -4.60 25.15 18.58
N THR A 54 -3.57 24.56 17.97
CA THR A 54 -3.67 23.27 17.29
C THR A 54 -4.07 22.13 18.23
N ALA A 55 -3.67 22.16 19.51
CA ALA A 55 -4.10 21.16 20.48
C ALA A 55 -5.63 21.16 20.71
N LEU A 56 -6.28 22.32 20.70
CA LEU A 56 -7.74 22.40 20.82
C LEU A 56 -8.43 21.88 19.57
N ASP A 57 -7.87 22.17 18.39
CA ASP A 57 -8.37 21.66 17.12
C ASP A 57 -8.24 20.14 17.02
N PHE A 58 -7.15 19.57 17.54
CA PHE A 58 -7.00 18.11 17.63
C PHE A 58 -8.09 17.48 18.51
N ARG A 59 -8.37 18.06 19.68
CA ARG A 59 -9.46 17.59 20.55
C ARG A 59 -10.83 17.72 19.90
N ARG A 60 -11.05 18.71 19.03
CA ARG A 60 -12.27 18.81 18.21
C ARG A 60 -12.32 17.69 17.16
N ALA A 61 -11.22 17.40 16.49
CA ALA A 61 -11.10 16.29 15.54
C ALA A 61 -11.38 14.94 16.22
N LEU A 62 -10.81 14.71 17.41
CA LEU A 62 -11.07 13.51 18.22
C LEU A 62 -12.55 13.38 18.64
N ARG A 63 -13.26 14.48 18.87
CA ARG A 63 -14.72 14.44 19.11
C ARG A 63 -15.50 14.07 17.85
N ALA A 64 -15.04 14.49 16.69
CA ALA A 64 -15.65 14.12 15.40
C ALA A 64 -15.32 12.68 15.00
N ALA A 65 -14.14 12.17 15.41
CA ALA A 65 -13.64 10.82 15.17
C ALA A 65 -13.33 10.11 16.51
N PRO A 66 -14.36 9.75 17.31
CA PRO A 66 -14.15 9.17 18.65
C PRO A 66 -13.47 7.80 18.64
N ASN A 67 -13.48 7.13 17.47
CA ASN A 67 -12.88 5.82 17.27
C ASN A 67 -11.56 5.89 16.46
N ALA A 68 -10.96 7.08 16.34
CA ALA A 68 -9.68 7.25 15.66
C ALA A 68 -8.62 6.32 16.29
N LYS A 69 -7.93 5.55 15.45
CA LYS A 69 -6.87 4.62 15.84
C LYS A 69 -5.53 4.98 15.24
N LEU A 70 -5.51 5.84 14.23
CA LEU A 70 -4.31 6.25 13.52
C LEU A 70 -4.35 7.73 13.17
N ILE A 71 -3.19 8.38 13.27
CA ILE A 71 -2.96 9.73 12.75
C ILE A 71 -1.85 9.72 11.70
N THR A 72 -2.11 10.30 10.53
CA THR A 72 -1.07 10.56 9.51
C THR A 72 -0.49 11.96 9.69
N LEU A 73 0.83 12.10 9.60
CA LEU A 73 1.53 13.33 9.96
C LEU A 73 2.26 13.95 8.77
N ASN A 74 1.91 15.20 8.45
CA ASN A 74 2.63 16.07 7.54
C ASN A 74 2.75 17.48 8.14
N SER A 75 3.86 17.78 8.79
CA SER A 75 4.09 19.06 9.45
C SER A 75 5.57 19.41 9.53
N VAL A 76 5.89 20.70 9.34
CA VAL A 76 7.23 21.24 9.61
C VAL A 76 7.46 21.58 11.09
N GLY A 77 6.46 21.39 11.95
CA GLY A 77 6.52 21.69 13.38
C GLY A 77 5.90 23.03 13.76
N GLY A 78 6.39 23.64 14.84
CA GLY A 78 5.86 24.88 15.40
C GLY A 78 5.99 24.93 16.93
N SER A 79 4.90 25.29 17.61
CA SER A 79 4.80 25.39 19.06
C SER A 79 5.10 24.06 19.76
N VAL A 80 6.17 24.05 20.55
CA VAL A 80 6.56 22.92 21.41
C VAL A 80 5.42 22.53 22.34
N GLN A 81 4.81 23.50 23.02
CA GLN A 81 3.74 23.25 23.98
C GLN A 81 2.51 22.61 23.33
N ALA A 82 2.06 23.11 22.17
CA ALA A 82 0.94 22.51 21.46
C ALA A 82 1.29 21.11 20.94
N GLY A 83 2.52 20.89 20.48
CA GLY A 83 3.02 19.58 20.06
C GLY A 83 3.00 18.55 21.18
N LEU A 84 3.50 18.90 22.37
CA LEU A 84 3.44 18.06 23.57
C LEU A 84 1.98 17.82 24.03
N LEU A 85 1.13 18.86 23.91
CA LEU A 85 -0.33 18.83 23.94
C LEU A 85 -0.94 17.60 23.25
N ILE A 86 -0.73 17.60 21.94
CA ILE A 86 -1.27 16.62 21.00
C ILE A 86 -0.63 15.26 21.25
N ALA A 87 0.66 15.22 21.54
CA ALA A 87 1.40 14.01 21.83
C ALA A 87 0.84 13.27 23.07
N ASP A 88 0.51 13.99 24.14
CA ASP A 88 -0.11 13.41 25.33
C ASP A 88 -1.51 12.84 25.01
N ASP A 89 -2.34 13.58 24.26
CA ASP A 89 -3.66 13.10 23.81
C ASP A 89 -3.57 11.84 22.93
N ILE A 90 -2.54 11.73 22.06
CA ILE A 90 -2.28 10.54 21.22
C ILE A 90 -1.89 9.34 22.07
N ASN A 91 -0.94 9.53 22.99
CA ASN A 91 -0.40 8.46 23.82
C ASN A 91 -1.45 7.89 24.78
N GLN A 92 -2.26 8.75 25.40
CA GLN A 92 -3.35 8.34 26.29
C GLN A 92 -4.45 7.52 25.60
N ARG A 93 -4.58 7.66 24.28
CA ARG A 93 -5.61 7.01 23.47
C ARG A 93 -5.09 5.85 22.65
N ASP A 94 -3.81 5.50 22.80
CA ASP A 94 -3.15 4.45 22.02
C ASP A 94 -3.28 4.63 20.50
N ILE A 95 -3.28 5.90 20.04
CA ILE A 95 -3.38 6.21 18.61
C ILE A 95 -2.03 5.95 17.95
N ALA A 96 -2.03 5.17 16.87
CA ALA A 96 -0.85 4.91 16.07
C ALA A 96 -0.45 6.15 15.25
N THR A 97 0.85 6.37 15.06
CA THR A 97 1.36 7.53 14.30
C THR A 97 2.05 7.07 13.01
N TYR A 98 1.79 7.76 11.91
CA TYR A 98 2.34 7.40 10.61
C TYR A 98 2.83 8.62 9.84
N ILE A 99 4.04 8.55 9.29
CA ILE A 99 4.58 9.57 8.37
C ILE A 99 4.61 8.98 6.96
N PRO A 100 3.68 9.35 6.07
CA PRO A 100 3.64 8.89 4.68
C PRO A 100 4.92 9.21 3.91
N LYS A 101 5.21 8.41 2.87
CA LYS A 101 6.46 8.49 2.08
C LYS A 101 6.80 9.88 1.51
N THR A 102 5.78 10.66 1.16
CA THR A 102 5.94 12.01 0.60
C THR A 102 5.78 13.13 1.65
N SER A 103 5.54 12.76 2.90
CA SER A 103 5.31 13.67 4.01
C SER A 103 6.55 13.84 4.88
N LYS A 104 6.51 14.88 5.72
CA LYS A 104 7.57 15.21 6.67
C LYS A 104 6.97 15.50 8.04
N CYS A 105 7.70 15.17 9.09
CA CYS A 105 7.32 15.47 10.46
C CYS A 105 8.55 15.97 11.21
N TYR A 106 8.67 17.29 11.31
CA TYR A 106 9.86 17.96 11.84
C TYR A 106 9.56 18.70 13.14
N SER A 107 10.61 18.92 13.95
CA SER A 107 10.56 19.76 15.14
C SER A 107 9.41 19.33 16.08
N ALA A 108 8.50 20.23 16.47
CA ALA A 108 7.37 19.88 17.34
C ALA A 108 6.50 18.71 16.84
N CYS A 109 6.45 18.44 15.52
CA CYS A 109 5.76 17.27 15.00
C CYS A 109 6.43 15.96 15.44
N SER A 110 7.76 15.92 15.62
CA SER A 110 8.44 14.70 16.04
C SER A 110 7.94 14.21 17.41
N PHE A 111 7.53 15.12 18.31
CA PHE A 111 6.91 14.76 19.59
C PHE A 111 5.58 14.02 19.37
N ILE A 112 4.76 14.52 18.44
CA ILE A 112 3.48 13.94 18.04
C ILE A 112 3.71 12.54 17.45
N PHE A 113 4.70 12.37 16.58
CA PHE A 113 5.07 11.06 16.04
C PHE A 113 5.52 10.08 17.13
N LEU A 114 6.43 10.51 18.01
CA LEU A 114 7.00 9.65 19.04
C LEU A 114 5.96 9.20 20.08
N ALA A 115 4.86 9.94 20.28
CA ALA A 115 3.77 9.56 21.17
C ALA A 115 3.08 8.24 20.81
N GLY A 116 3.09 7.86 19.52
CA GLY A 116 2.46 6.64 19.04
C GLY A 116 3.17 5.40 19.59
N LYS A 117 2.43 4.54 20.29
CA LYS A 117 2.91 3.22 20.75
C LYS A 117 3.28 2.35 19.56
N GLU A 118 2.37 2.31 18.58
CA GLU A 118 2.65 1.87 17.23
C GLU A 118 2.97 3.06 16.36
N ARG A 119 4.09 2.99 15.64
CA ARG A 119 4.52 4.12 14.83
C ARG A 119 5.38 3.68 13.65
N LYS A 120 5.22 4.35 12.50
CA LYS A 120 6.03 4.07 11.30
C LYS A 120 6.39 5.33 10.52
N VAL A 121 7.65 5.40 10.11
CA VAL A 121 8.21 6.41 9.22
C VAL A 121 8.44 5.79 7.85
N ASP A 122 7.71 6.25 6.83
CA ASP A 122 8.06 6.03 5.42
C ASP A 122 8.58 7.30 4.76
N GLY A 123 8.19 8.48 5.27
CA GLY A 123 8.67 9.79 4.83
C GLY A 123 9.90 10.28 5.60
N ALA A 124 9.91 11.56 5.98
CA ALA A 124 11.03 12.17 6.70
C ALA A 124 10.65 12.54 8.15
N LEU A 125 11.43 12.04 9.11
CA LEU A 125 11.36 12.42 10.52
C LEU A 125 12.60 13.24 10.88
N GLY A 126 12.40 14.41 11.46
CA GLY A 126 13.49 15.35 11.74
C GLY A 126 13.40 16.00 13.10
N VAL A 127 14.54 16.18 13.75
CA VAL A 127 14.64 16.75 15.09
C VAL A 127 15.72 17.84 15.17
N HIS A 128 15.47 18.81 16.03
CA HIS A 128 16.45 19.82 16.44
C HIS A 128 16.13 20.33 17.84
N GLN A 129 17.06 21.08 18.44
CA GLN A 129 16.86 21.64 19.78
C GLN A 129 15.81 22.74 19.76
N ILE A 130 15.12 22.96 20.88
CA ILE A 130 14.17 24.06 20.99
C ILE A 130 14.87 25.43 20.89
N SER A 131 14.21 26.39 20.26
CA SER A 131 14.63 27.79 20.24
C SER A 131 13.66 28.66 21.02
N SER A 132 14.18 29.68 21.69
CA SER A 132 13.41 30.75 22.33
C SER A 132 14.04 32.09 21.97
N ASP A 133 13.21 33.06 21.60
CA ASP A 133 13.64 34.45 21.35
C ASP A 133 13.93 35.22 22.65
N SER A 134 13.52 34.67 23.81
CA SER A 134 13.77 35.21 25.14
C SER A 134 15.06 34.64 25.72
N PRO A 135 15.96 35.45 26.32
CA PRO A 135 17.17 34.99 27.00
C PRO A 135 16.91 34.28 28.34
N ASP A 136 15.67 33.82 28.58
CA ASP A 136 15.26 33.11 29.79
C ASP A 136 15.80 31.68 29.82
N LEU A 137 16.97 31.53 30.45
CA LEU A 137 17.62 30.23 30.65
C LEU A 137 16.80 29.30 31.55
N VAL A 138 16.04 29.83 32.51
CA VAL A 138 15.23 29.02 33.43
C VAL A 138 14.03 28.45 32.68
N GLY A 139 13.33 29.29 31.91
CA GLY A 139 12.24 28.84 31.03
C GLY A 139 12.69 27.81 30.01
N ALA A 140 13.87 27.99 29.40
CA ALA A 140 14.44 27.01 28.48
C ALA A 140 14.74 25.67 29.17
N GLN A 141 15.30 25.70 30.39
CA GLN A 141 15.59 24.49 31.15
C GLN A 141 14.31 23.73 31.54
N LEU A 142 13.26 24.45 31.95
CA LEU A 142 11.95 23.85 32.25
C LEU A 142 11.35 23.20 31.00
N ALA A 143 11.38 23.89 29.85
CA ALA A 143 10.90 23.33 28.60
C ALA A 143 11.67 22.06 28.17
N ILE A 144 12.99 22.04 28.33
CA ILE A 144 13.80 20.84 28.06
C ILE A 144 13.43 19.71 29.03
N SER A 145 13.23 20.01 30.31
CA SER A 145 12.79 19.04 31.32
C SER A 145 11.46 18.38 30.93
N ASP A 146 10.47 19.20 30.54
CA ASP A 146 9.16 18.70 30.11
C ASP A 146 9.27 17.79 28.88
N ILE A 147 10.13 18.16 27.91
CA ILE A 147 10.38 17.34 26.72
C ILE A 147 11.00 16.00 27.09
N ILE A 148 12.03 15.98 27.95
CA ILE A 148 12.68 14.74 28.39
C ILE A 148 11.67 13.84 29.11
N GLU A 149 10.87 14.40 30.01
CA GLU A 149 9.84 13.64 30.74
C GLU A 149 8.84 12.99 29.78
N VAL A 150 8.29 13.78 28.86
CA VAL A 150 7.30 13.31 27.87
C VAL A 150 7.92 12.26 26.94
N LEU A 151 9.10 12.52 26.38
CA LEU A 151 9.74 11.59 25.45
C LEU A 151 10.16 10.29 26.13
N SER A 152 10.60 10.34 27.37
CA SER A 152 10.92 9.15 28.17
C SER A 152 9.67 8.30 28.41
N ARG A 153 8.53 8.93 28.70
CA ARG A 153 7.22 8.24 28.83
C ARG A 153 6.74 7.59 27.53
N PHE A 154 7.22 8.05 26.38
CA PHE A 154 6.98 7.40 25.08
C PHE A 154 8.04 6.33 24.74
N ASP A 155 8.88 5.96 25.71
CA ASP A 155 10.03 5.08 25.56
C ASP A 155 10.98 5.55 24.45
N THR A 156 11.12 6.85 24.23
CA THR A 156 12.01 7.38 23.19
C THR A 156 13.46 7.06 23.57
N PRO A 157 14.26 6.43 22.67
CA PRO A 157 15.65 6.12 22.98
C PRO A 157 16.43 7.38 23.38
N PRO A 158 17.27 7.33 24.44
CA PRO A 158 18.08 8.46 24.86
C PRO A 158 18.95 9.04 23.75
N GLU A 159 19.41 8.21 22.81
CA GLU A 159 20.21 8.62 21.66
C GLU A 159 19.44 9.57 20.73
N VAL A 160 18.14 9.34 20.55
CA VAL A 160 17.26 10.22 19.76
C VAL A 160 17.14 11.59 20.43
N MET A 161 16.99 11.62 21.75
CA MET A 161 16.98 12.87 22.53
C MET A 161 18.33 13.59 22.45
N GLN A 162 19.45 12.86 22.52
CA GLN A 162 20.78 13.45 22.36
C GLN A 162 20.97 14.07 20.98
N VAL A 163 20.56 13.38 19.92
CA VAL A 163 20.59 13.90 18.55
C VAL A 163 19.75 15.18 18.45
N MET A 164 18.51 15.15 18.95
CA MET A 164 17.62 16.30 18.99
C MET A 164 18.28 17.51 19.67
N PHE A 165 18.76 17.36 20.91
CA PHE A 165 19.30 18.48 21.68
C PHE A 165 20.68 18.97 21.20
N LYS A 166 21.43 18.17 20.43
CA LYS A 166 22.71 18.59 19.83
C LYS A 166 22.53 19.33 18.50
N THR A 167 21.47 19.04 17.75
CA THR A 167 21.20 19.69 16.47
C THR A 167 20.78 21.15 16.71
N ARG A 168 21.41 22.09 15.99
CA ARG A 168 21.16 23.53 16.14
C ARG A 168 19.74 23.91 15.73
N PRO A 169 19.14 25.00 16.26
CA PRO A 169 17.78 25.37 15.89
C PRO A 169 17.64 25.81 14.42
N ASP A 170 18.73 26.28 13.81
CA ASP A 170 18.82 26.65 12.39
C ASP A 170 19.18 25.47 11.48
N ASP A 171 19.31 24.27 12.04
CA ASP A 171 19.61 23.02 11.33
C ASP A 171 18.53 21.95 11.62
N MET A 172 18.53 20.86 10.87
CA MET A 172 17.60 19.75 11.05
C MET A 172 18.33 18.43 10.85
N HIS A 173 18.37 17.60 11.88
CA HIS A 173 18.81 16.22 11.73
C HIS A 173 17.62 15.40 11.26
N ILE A 174 17.62 15.04 9.98
CA ILE A 174 16.65 14.12 9.39
C ILE A 174 17.23 12.71 9.49
N PHE A 175 16.55 11.83 10.22
CA PHE A 175 17.03 10.47 10.45
C PHE A 175 17.09 9.66 9.15
N SER A 176 18.21 8.98 8.92
CA SER A 176 18.36 8.01 7.83
C SER A 176 17.54 6.74 8.11
N GLN A 177 17.36 5.89 7.10
CA GLN A 177 16.69 4.60 7.30
C GLN A 177 17.47 3.70 8.27
N GLU A 178 18.80 3.74 8.20
CA GLU A 178 19.68 3.02 9.11
C GLU A 178 19.54 3.53 10.55
N GLU A 179 19.34 4.83 10.76
CA GLU A 179 19.08 5.42 12.08
C GLU A 179 17.69 5.08 12.59
N ILE A 180 16.67 5.11 11.73
CA ILE A 180 15.30 4.69 12.06
C ILE A 180 15.29 3.24 12.56
N GLU A 181 16.03 2.35 11.92
CA GLU A 181 16.19 0.95 12.33
C GLU A 181 17.01 0.83 13.62
N ARG A 182 18.19 1.47 13.66
CA ARG A 182 19.11 1.43 14.83
C ARG A 182 18.44 1.91 16.11
N TYR A 183 17.70 3.02 16.02
CA TYR A 183 17.00 3.62 17.16
C TYR A 183 15.59 3.01 17.37
N LYS A 184 15.17 2.02 16.58
CA LYS A 184 13.84 1.40 16.68
C LYS A 184 12.72 2.47 16.70
N LEU A 185 12.84 3.45 15.82
CA LEU A 185 11.85 4.53 15.69
C LEU A 185 10.54 3.98 15.12
N ASN A 186 10.59 2.97 14.27
CA ASN A 186 9.42 2.19 13.86
C ASN A 186 9.08 1.14 14.94
N ARG A 187 7.80 1.05 15.31
CA ARG A 187 7.27 0.09 16.28
C ARG A 187 6.01 -0.58 15.76
N SER A 188 5.96 -1.90 15.87
CA SER A 188 4.79 -2.70 15.53
C SER A 188 4.02 -3.10 16.79
N GLY A 189 2.69 -3.27 16.69
CA GLY A 189 1.84 -3.63 17.84
C GLY A 189 2.16 -4.97 18.50
N LYS A 190 2.93 -5.85 17.82
CA LYS A 190 3.33 -7.17 18.35
C LYS A 190 4.52 -7.10 19.31
N GLU A 191 5.36 -6.08 19.20
CA GLU A 191 6.61 -5.99 19.96
C GLU A 191 6.38 -5.58 21.43
N GLN A 192 5.22 -4.97 21.72
CA GLN A 192 4.83 -4.58 23.08
C GLN A 192 4.28 -5.72 23.94
N ALA A 193 3.65 -6.74 23.35
CA ALA A 193 3.11 -7.87 24.12
C ALA A 193 4.18 -8.71 24.84
N LEU A 194 5.45 -8.55 24.49
CA LEU A 194 6.58 -9.27 25.07
C LEU A 194 7.31 -8.48 26.18
N VAL A 195 7.03 -7.18 26.34
CA VAL A 195 7.75 -6.31 27.30
C VAL A 195 6.99 -6.16 28.63
N ASP A 196 5.68 -6.43 28.66
CA ASP A 196 4.81 -6.24 29.84
C ASP A 196 4.79 -7.40 30.85
N THR A 197 5.66 -8.41 30.72
CA THR A 197 5.85 -9.41 31.79
C THR A 197 6.88 -8.93 32.81
N PRO A 198 6.51 -8.69 34.09
CA PRO A 198 7.48 -8.32 35.10
C PRO A 198 8.37 -9.53 35.43
N GLU A 199 9.65 -9.42 35.11
CA GLU A 199 10.68 -10.38 35.51
C GLU A 199 10.87 -10.27 37.03
N ALA A 200 10.36 -11.27 37.75
CA ALA A 200 10.54 -11.39 39.19
C ALA A 200 12.03 -11.56 39.52
N SER A 201 12.62 -10.55 40.14
CA SER A 201 13.99 -10.59 40.66
C SER A 201 14.08 -11.60 41.81
N VAL A 202 14.81 -12.70 41.62
CA VAL A 202 15.17 -13.63 42.69
C VAL A 202 16.59 -13.31 43.15
N VAL A 203 16.71 -12.79 44.36
CA VAL A 203 17.96 -12.64 45.12
C VAL A 203 18.46 -14.04 45.51
N PRO A 204 19.73 -14.42 45.30
CA PRO A 204 20.25 -15.71 45.76
C PRO A 204 20.77 -15.59 47.20
N THR A 205 20.17 -16.34 48.11
CA THR A 205 20.79 -16.68 49.41
C THR A 205 21.46 -18.05 49.31
N GLU A 206 22.77 -18.07 49.51
CA GLU A 206 23.56 -19.28 49.69
C GLU A 206 23.16 -20.04 50.97
N LYS A 207 23.16 -21.37 50.90
CA LYS A 207 23.58 -22.25 52.00
C LYS A 207 24.00 -23.63 51.49
N ASN A 208 25.09 -24.08 52.08
CA ASN A 208 25.97 -25.19 51.75
C ASN A 208 25.52 -26.58 52.25
N GLU A 209 26.17 -27.59 51.66
CA GLU A 209 26.49 -28.95 52.15
C GLU A 209 25.30 -29.94 52.20
N ASP A 210 25.40 -31.22 51.81
CA ASP A 210 26.53 -32.15 51.90
C ASP A 210 26.35 -33.37 50.97
N ILE A 211 27.43 -34.14 50.84
CA ILE A 211 27.76 -35.21 49.88
C ILE A 211 27.07 -36.57 50.19
N LYS A 212 26.71 -37.36 49.16
CA LYS A 212 27.06 -38.80 49.11
C LYS A 212 26.88 -39.49 47.74
N GLU A 213 27.90 -40.26 47.45
CA GLU A 213 28.27 -41.03 46.26
C GLU A 213 27.66 -42.45 46.27
N THR A 214 27.27 -42.99 45.12
CA THR A 214 27.47 -44.43 44.78
C THR A 214 27.20 -44.73 43.31
N GLU A 215 28.16 -45.44 42.69
CA GLU A 215 28.09 -46.02 41.35
C GLU A 215 27.08 -47.19 41.25
N LYS A 216 26.48 -47.44 40.08
CA LYS A 216 26.84 -48.52 39.12
C LYS A 216 25.72 -48.92 38.14
N THR A 217 26.20 -49.28 36.94
CA THR A 217 25.71 -50.31 35.99
C THR A 217 24.57 -50.02 34.99
N VAL A 218 25.04 -49.89 33.74
CA VAL A 218 24.53 -50.19 32.40
C VAL A 218 23.48 -51.31 32.30
N ALA A 219 22.36 -51.05 31.59
CA ALA A 219 21.79 -51.92 30.54
C ALA A 219 20.52 -51.31 29.91
N GLY A 220 20.40 -51.41 28.57
CA GLY A 220 19.10 -51.47 27.89
C GLY A 220 18.76 -50.30 26.97
N VAL A 221 19.30 -50.31 25.75
CA VAL A 221 18.75 -49.54 24.61
C VAL A 221 17.55 -50.31 24.03
N SER A 222 16.40 -49.65 23.94
CA SER A 222 15.36 -49.97 22.96
C SER A 222 14.74 -48.68 22.43
N PRO A 223 14.45 -48.57 21.13
CA PRO A 223 14.01 -47.33 20.51
C PRO A 223 12.50 -47.14 20.72
N THR A 224 12.11 -46.12 21.48
CA THR A 224 10.72 -45.67 21.54
C THR A 224 10.53 -44.53 20.55
N LEU A 225 9.56 -44.72 19.65
CA LEU A 225 9.10 -43.79 18.63
C LEU A 225 8.81 -42.38 19.20
N PRO A 226 8.97 -41.30 18.42
CA PRO A 226 8.70 -39.95 18.89
C PRO A 226 7.22 -39.79 19.25
N ALA A 227 6.97 -39.26 20.46
CA ALA A 227 5.65 -38.82 20.87
C ALA A 227 5.11 -37.74 19.90
N PRO A 228 3.78 -37.64 19.73
CA PRO A 228 3.17 -36.69 18.82
C PRO A 228 3.50 -35.26 19.26
N GLN A 229 3.90 -34.43 18.29
CA GLN A 229 3.99 -32.98 18.46
C GLN A 229 2.64 -32.46 19.00
N PRO A 230 2.64 -31.52 19.96
CA PRO A 230 1.41 -30.82 20.32
C PRO A 230 0.85 -30.17 19.06
N ALA A 231 -0.42 -30.47 18.80
CA ALA A 231 -1.19 -29.88 17.73
C ALA A 231 -1.05 -28.36 17.80
N ILE A 232 -0.67 -27.75 16.69
CA ILE A 232 -0.74 -26.31 16.52
C ILE A 232 -2.22 -25.97 16.56
N ASP A 233 -2.66 -25.41 17.68
CA ASP A 233 -3.96 -24.81 17.84
C ASP A 233 -4.12 -23.75 16.75
N THR A 234 -4.92 -24.12 15.77
CA THR A 234 -5.22 -23.36 14.56
C THR A 234 -6.32 -22.37 14.89
N GLU A 235 -6.06 -21.42 15.81
CA GLU A 235 -7.01 -20.35 16.11
C GLU A 235 -6.32 -19.13 16.76
N SER A 236 -5.43 -18.49 16.01
CA SER A 236 -5.25 -17.03 16.13
C SER A 236 -4.85 -16.46 14.78
N VAL A 237 -5.85 -16.11 13.97
CA VAL A 237 -5.62 -15.07 12.96
C VAL A 237 -5.37 -13.79 13.77
N ALA A 238 -4.09 -13.51 14.05
CA ALA A 238 -3.69 -12.31 14.75
C ALA A 238 -4.32 -11.11 14.01
N LYS A 239 -5.30 -10.47 14.65
CA LYS A 239 -5.94 -9.26 14.14
C LYS A 239 -4.82 -8.25 13.88
N LEU A 240 -4.67 -7.82 12.63
CA LEU A 240 -3.67 -6.83 12.26
C LEU A 240 -3.86 -5.58 13.13
N SER A 241 -2.76 -4.96 13.52
CA SER A 241 -2.81 -3.71 14.28
C SER A 241 -3.39 -2.57 13.42
N PRO A 242 -3.87 -1.45 14.00
CA PRO A 242 -4.40 -0.34 13.19
C PRO A 242 -3.42 0.20 12.17
N LEU A 243 -2.13 0.30 12.54
CA LEU A 243 -1.07 0.74 11.64
C LEU A 243 -0.80 -0.28 10.53
N GLU A 244 -0.80 -1.58 10.87
CA GLU A 244 -0.68 -2.64 9.87
C GLU A 244 -1.90 -2.70 8.95
N GLU A 245 -3.11 -2.50 9.47
CA GLU A 245 -4.34 -2.43 8.72
C GLU A 245 -4.29 -1.27 7.72
N PHE A 246 -3.90 -0.07 8.15
CA PHE A 246 -3.79 1.10 7.30
C PHE A 246 -2.68 0.99 6.24
N THR A 247 -1.51 0.47 6.62
CA THR A 247 -0.34 0.44 5.71
C THR A 247 -0.34 -0.77 4.77
N LYS A 248 -0.99 -1.88 5.13
CA LYS A 248 -1.02 -3.12 4.33
C LYS A 248 -2.33 -3.34 3.59
N ARG A 249 -3.48 -2.84 4.08
CA ARG A 249 -4.74 -3.02 3.33
C ARG A 249 -4.85 -2.01 2.20
N PRO A 250 -5.28 -2.47 1.02
CA PRO A 250 -5.56 -1.56 -0.07
C PRO A 250 -6.85 -0.79 0.22
N ASN A 251 -6.74 0.51 0.40
CA ASN A 251 -7.88 1.42 0.57
C ASN A 251 -8.07 2.35 -0.63
N ARG A 252 -7.24 2.21 -1.67
CA ARG A 252 -7.31 2.94 -2.93
C ARG A 252 -7.08 2.00 -4.10
N ILE A 253 -7.55 2.38 -5.28
CA ILE A 253 -7.29 1.65 -6.52
C ILE A 253 -6.99 2.62 -7.67
N ALA A 254 -5.90 2.38 -8.38
CA ALA A 254 -5.59 3.03 -9.65
C ALA A 254 -6.10 2.16 -10.81
N LEU A 255 -6.93 2.74 -11.68
CA LEU A 255 -7.52 2.06 -12.83
C LEU A 255 -6.80 2.44 -14.11
N TYR A 256 -6.54 1.47 -14.96
CA TYR A 256 -5.85 1.64 -16.23
C TYR A 256 -6.65 1.03 -17.36
N THR A 257 -6.75 1.76 -18.47
CA THR A 257 -7.34 1.28 -19.73
C THR A 257 -6.22 0.96 -20.71
N GLY A 258 -6.31 -0.17 -21.41
CA GLY A 258 -5.30 -0.56 -22.40
C GLY A 258 -4.02 -1.15 -21.79
N LEU A 259 -3.92 -1.23 -20.47
CA LEU A 259 -2.78 -1.81 -19.75
C LEU A 259 -3.13 -3.21 -19.28
N ASP A 260 -2.35 -4.20 -19.71
CA ASP A 260 -2.33 -5.56 -19.18
C ASP A 260 -1.21 -5.65 -18.15
N LEU A 261 -1.58 -6.05 -16.94
CA LEU A 261 -0.61 -6.44 -15.92
C LEU A 261 -0.41 -7.93 -16.17
N PHE A 262 0.73 -8.34 -16.72
CA PHE A 262 0.95 -9.70 -17.21
C PHE A 262 1.71 -10.56 -16.19
N GLY A 263 1.23 -11.78 -15.95
CA GLY A 263 1.85 -12.75 -15.03
C GLY A 263 1.40 -12.59 -13.57
N GLU A 264 2.01 -13.38 -12.68
CA GLU A 264 1.73 -13.38 -11.23
C GLU A 264 0.26 -13.62 -10.86
N ASP A 265 -0.45 -14.37 -11.70
CA ASP A 265 -1.86 -14.71 -11.50
C ASP A 265 -2.03 -15.69 -10.33
N ILE A 266 -2.72 -15.26 -9.28
CA ILE A 266 -3.17 -16.14 -8.19
C ILE A 266 -4.35 -16.99 -8.67
N SER A 267 -5.28 -16.36 -9.40
CA SER A 267 -6.49 -17.01 -9.85
C SER A 267 -7.02 -16.34 -11.12
N ALA A 268 -7.68 -17.12 -11.95
CA ALA A 268 -8.35 -16.63 -13.14
C ALA A 268 -9.80 -17.12 -13.15
N ILE A 269 -10.73 -16.17 -13.14
CA ILE A 269 -12.17 -16.41 -12.99
C ILE A 269 -12.97 -15.78 -14.14
N ARG A 270 -14.27 -16.09 -14.19
CA ARG A 270 -15.23 -15.34 -15.00
C ARG A 270 -15.85 -14.27 -14.12
N ALA A 271 -15.79 -13.01 -14.55
CA ALA A 271 -16.49 -11.89 -13.92
C ALA A 271 -17.41 -11.22 -14.94
N ALA A 272 -18.59 -10.78 -14.51
CA ALA A 272 -19.57 -10.12 -15.38
C ALA A 272 -19.00 -8.83 -15.99
N ASP A 273 -18.28 -8.06 -15.17
CA ASP A 273 -17.63 -6.80 -15.52
C ASP A 273 -16.34 -6.61 -14.71
N ALA A 274 -15.64 -5.50 -14.96
CA ALA A 274 -14.42 -5.15 -14.25
C ALA A 274 -14.63 -4.86 -12.76
N ALA A 275 -15.81 -4.36 -12.36
CA ALA A 275 -16.11 -4.07 -10.97
C ALA A 275 -16.27 -5.36 -10.14
N ALA A 276 -16.95 -6.37 -10.71
CA ALA A 276 -17.02 -7.71 -10.13
C ALA A 276 -15.63 -8.35 -10.01
N CYS A 277 -14.77 -8.16 -11.02
CA CYS A 277 -13.37 -8.60 -10.97
C CYS A 277 -12.59 -7.93 -9.82
N ALA A 278 -12.71 -6.61 -9.67
CA ALA A 278 -12.10 -5.85 -8.58
C ALA A 278 -12.58 -6.33 -7.20
N LYS A 279 -13.90 -6.56 -7.04
CA LYS A 279 -14.47 -7.08 -5.78
C LYS A 279 -13.91 -8.45 -5.41
N SER A 280 -13.73 -9.34 -6.38
CA SER A 280 -13.11 -10.65 -6.12
C SER A 280 -11.66 -10.53 -5.65
N CYS A 281 -10.89 -9.55 -6.16
CA CYS A 281 -9.54 -9.27 -5.66
C CYS A 281 -9.57 -8.74 -4.22
N LEU A 282 -10.46 -7.78 -3.92
CA LEU A 282 -10.60 -7.20 -2.58
C LEU A 282 -10.98 -8.21 -1.50
N ALA A 283 -11.78 -9.21 -1.85
CA ALA A 283 -12.16 -10.29 -0.95
C ALA A 283 -10.97 -11.17 -0.49
N MET A 284 -9.78 -11.04 -1.12
CA MET A 284 -8.59 -11.81 -0.77
C MET A 284 -7.71 -11.14 0.30
N ASN A 285 -8.24 -10.17 1.07
CA ASN A 285 -7.59 -9.58 2.25
C ASN A 285 -6.13 -9.12 2.02
N GLY A 286 -5.85 -8.48 0.88
CA GLY A 286 -4.53 -7.94 0.54
C GLY A 286 -3.57 -8.93 -0.13
N GLN A 287 -3.94 -10.21 -0.28
CA GLN A 287 -3.16 -11.16 -1.09
C GLN A 287 -3.18 -10.79 -2.57
N CYS A 288 -4.33 -10.30 -3.05
CA CYS A 288 -4.49 -9.82 -4.41
C CYS A 288 -4.20 -8.31 -4.46
N ARG A 289 -3.13 -7.94 -5.17
CA ARG A 289 -2.64 -6.55 -5.28
C ARG A 289 -2.98 -5.89 -6.60
N ALA A 290 -3.37 -6.67 -7.61
CA ALA A 290 -3.81 -6.15 -8.87
C ALA A 290 -4.78 -7.12 -9.58
N PHE A 291 -5.48 -6.62 -10.58
CA PHE A 291 -6.23 -7.46 -11.50
C PHE A 291 -6.12 -6.95 -12.93
N THR A 292 -6.37 -7.84 -13.89
CA THR A 292 -6.65 -7.48 -15.28
C THR A 292 -7.94 -8.14 -15.73
N PHE A 293 -8.84 -7.33 -16.28
CA PHE A 293 -10.10 -7.74 -16.86
C PHE A 293 -10.05 -7.60 -18.38
N ASN A 294 -10.40 -8.67 -19.10
CA ASN A 294 -10.51 -8.64 -20.55
C ASN A 294 -11.91 -8.14 -20.96
N THR A 295 -11.95 -6.95 -21.52
CA THR A 295 -13.15 -6.22 -21.94
C THR A 295 -13.68 -6.66 -23.31
N ASN A 296 -13.03 -7.61 -24.00
CA ASN A 296 -13.43 -8.02 -25.33
C ASN A 296 -14.85 -8.65 -25.33
N PRO A 297 -15.85 -8.02 -25.97
CA PRO A 297 -17.24 -8.48 -25.94
C PRO A 297 -17.43 -9.82 -26.69
N ARG A 298 -16.45 -10.25 -27.50
CA ARG A 298 -16.50 -11.53 -28.22
C ARG A 298 -16.27 -12.72 -27.29
N ILE A 299 -15.71 -12.51 -26.09
CA ILE A 299 -15.46 -13.58 -25.11
C ILE A 299 -16.78 -13.92 -24.40
N LYS A 300 -17.51 -14.89 -24.97
CA LYS A 300 -18.78 -15.37 -24.38
C LYS A 300 -18.58 -16.47 -23.33
N LYS A 301 -17.48 -17.21 -23.38
CA LYS A 301 -17.13 -18.32 -22.47
C LYS A 301 -15.64 -18.24 -22.11
N GLY A 302 -15.25 -18.83 -20.97
CA GLY A 302 -13.87 -18.84 -20.49
C GLY A 302 -13.57 -17.73 -19.49
N ARG A 303 -12.35 -17.72 -18.94
CA ARG A 303 -11.93 -16.76 -17.92
C ARG A 303 -11.63 -15.40 -18.56
N ASN A 304 -12.04 -14.33 -17.89
CA ASN A 304 -11.83 -12.96 -18.37
C ASN A 304 -11.39 -12.00 -17.25
N CYS A 305 -11.23 -12.50 -16.03
CA CYS A 305 -10.73 -11.75 -14.89
C CYS A 305 -9.54 -12.51 -14.31
N PHE A 306 -8.41 -11.83 -14.24
CA PHE A 306 -7.12 -12.38 -13.85
C PHE A 306 -6.65 -11.63 -12.59
N LEU A 307 -6.69 -12.31 -11.45
CA LEU A 307 -6.38 -11.78 -10.12
C LEU A 307 -4.92 -12.06 -9.78
N LYS A 308 -4.19 -11.05 -9.28
CA LYS A 308 -2.73 -11.07 -9.23
C LYS A 308 -2.16 -10.80 -7.85
N ALA A 309 -1.08 -11.52 -7.52
CA ALA A 309 -0.35 -11.33 -6.27
C ALA A 309 0.47 -10.05 -6.25
N SER A 310 0.87 -9.57 -7.43
CA SER A 310 1.61 -8.33 -7.61
C SER A 310 1.20 -7.65 -8.92
N GLU A 311 1.81 -6.52 -9.24
CA GLU A 311 1.57 -5.80 -10.50
C GLU A 311 2.06 -6.60 -11.73
N GLY A 312 2.91 -7.60 -11.55
CA GLY A 312 3.50 -8.34 -12.66
C GLY A 312 4.25 -7.44 -13.64
N ARG A 313 4.26 -7.84 -14.91
CA ARG A 313 4.90 -7.08 -15.99
C ARG A 313 3.87 -6.20 -16.69
N ALA A 314 4.13 -4.90 -16.79
CA ALA A 314 3.32 -4.00 -17.61
C ALA A 314 3.45 -4.35 -19.12
N ASP A 315 2.31 -4.50 -19.78
CA ASP A 315 2.21 -4.74 -21.23
C ASP A 315 0.99 -4.05 -21.81
N GLY A 316 1.07 -3.64 -23.07
CA GLY A 316 -0.01 -2.91 -23.73
C GLY A 316 -1.00 -3.84 -24.43
N ASN A 317 -2.28 -3.68 -24.14
CA ASN A 317 -3.37 -4.46 -24.72
C ASN A 317 -4.68 -3.67 -24.69
N SER A 318 -5.17 -3.22 -25.85
CA SER A 318 -6.36 -2.36 -25.93
C SER A 318 -7.66 -2.96 -25.38
N VAL A 319 -7.73 -4.27 -25.16
CA VAL A 319 -8.90 -4.91 -24.51
C VAL A 319 -8.67 -5.18 -23.02
N ALA A 320 -7.53 -4.81 -22.45
CA ALA A 320 -7.26 -4.94 -21.02
C ALA A 320 -7.79 -3.74 -20.24
N PHE A 321 -8.44 -4.03 -19.12
CA PHE A 321 -8.79 -3.06 -18.08
C PHE A 321 -8.18 -3.56 -16.78
N SER A 322 -7.21 -2.83 -16.25
CA SER A 322 -6.47 -3.28 -15.06
C SER A 322 -6.71 -2.36 -13.87
N GLY A 323 -6.68 -2.94 -12.69
CA GLY A 323 -6.71 -2.21 -11.43
C GLY A 323 -5.50 -2.56 -10.58
N ARG A 324 -4.81 -1.55 -10.07
CA ARG A 324 -3.70 -1.67 -9.11
C ARG A 324 -4.18 -1.17 -7.75
N PHE A 325 -4.17 -2.05 -6.77
CA PHE A 325 -4.60 -1.72 -5.42
C PHE A 325 -3.47 -1.04 -4.66
N LEU A 326 -3.80 0.09 -4.03
CA LEU A 326 -2.88 0.97 -3.31
C LEU A 326 -3.28 1.00 -1.84
N SER A 327 -2.30 0.98 -0.94
CA SER A 327 -2.54 1.35 0.45
C SER A 327 -2.59 2.87 0.61
N GLY A 328 -3.09 3.34 1.76
CA GLY A 328 -3.18 4.78 2.05
C GLY A 328 -1.82 5.47 2.07
N ALA A 329 -0.77 4.69 2.32
CA ALA A 329 0.62 5.09 2.34
C ALA A 329 1.23 5.35 0.94
N GLU A 330 0.69 4.73 -0.12
CA GLU A 330 1.26 4.81 -1.46
C GLU A 330 0.85 6.12 -2.16
N PRO A 331 1.78 6.84 -2.82
CA PRO A 331 1.42 7.98 -3.65
C PRO A 331 0.61 7.55 -4.88
N ASP A 332 -0.07 8.51 -5.52
CA ASP A 332 -0.70 8.26 -6.81
C ASP A 332 0.35 7.83 -7.85
N PRO A 333 0.06 6.82 -8.69
CA PRO A 333 1.00 6.37 -9.71
C PRO A 333 1.17 7.42 -10.81
N GLU A 334 2.42 7.75 -11.12
CA GLU A 334 2.78 8.66 -12.21
C GLU A 334 2.62 8.01 -13.60
N PRO A 335 2.37 8.80 -14.66
CA PRO A 335 2.38 8.31 -16.02
C PRO A 335 3.74 7.73 -16.42
N PHE A 336 3.73 6.64 -17.16
CA PHE A 336 4.93 5.99 -17.67
C PHE A 336 4.75 5.56 -19.12
N SER A 337 5.85 5.47 -19.87
CA SER A 337 5.83 5.07 -21.27
C SER A 337 6.54 3.74 -21.46
N LEU A 338 5.93 2.85 -22.24
CA LEU A 338 6.56 1.59 -22.63
C LEU A 338 6.34 1.31 -24.11
N GLY A 339 7.23 0.50 -24.68
CA GLY A 339 7.04 -0.03 -26.02
C GLY A 339 6.12 -1.25 -25.96
N MET A 340 5.03 -1.26 -26.72
CA MET A 340 4.06 -2.35 -26.74
C MET A 340 3.81 -2.87 -28.16
N ILE A 341 3.34 -4.11 -28.22
CA ILE A 341 2.76 -4.71 -29.41
C ILE A 341 1.39 -5.23 -28.99
N ASP A 342 0.35 -4.45 -29.29
CA ASP A 342 -1.04 -4.78 -28.96
C ASP A 342 -1.46 -6.09 -29.65
N PRO A 343 -1.83 -7.14 -28.91
CA PRO A 343 -2.25 -8.41 -29.49
C PRO A 343 -3.49 -8.33 -30.40
N ALA A 344 -4.37 -7.33 -30.19
CA ALA A 344 -5.59 -7.14 -30.95
C ALA A 344 -5.45 -6.17 -32.14
N LYS A 345 -4.45 -5.28 -32.13
CA LYS A 345 -4.30 -4.21 -33.14
C LYS A 345 -2.99 -4.23 -33.92
N ALA A 346 -1.94 -4.84 -33.37
CA ALA A 346 -0.59 -4.74 -33.89
C ALA A 346 0.09 -6.11 -34.12
N LEU A 347 -0.68 -7.20 -34.03
CA LEU A 347 -0.28 -8.53 -34.49
C LEU A 347 -1.01 -8.85 -35.80
N PHE A 348 -0.25 -9.33 -36.78
CA PHE A 348 -0.72 -9.67 -38.11
C PHE A 348 -0.32 -11.12 -38.42
N ASP A 349 -1.31 -11.96 -38.67
CA ASP A 349 -1.08 -13.32 -39.17
C ASP A 349 -0.81 -13.30 -40.68
N ASP A 350 0.00 -14.25 -41.12
CA ASP A 350 0.38 -14.52 -42.51
C ASP A 350 1.07 -13.35 -43.23
N ILE A 351 1.71 -12.47 -42.46
CA ILE A 351 2.55 -11.36 -42.94
C ILE A 351 3.99 -11.59 -42.47
N ASP A 352 4.94 -11.26 -43.34
CA ASP A 352 6.36 -11.08 -43.02
C ASP A 352 6.84 -9.68 -43.40
N LEU A 353 7.87 -9.23 -42.71
CA LEU A 353 8.59 -7.98 -42.95
C LEU A 353 10.02 -8.33 -43.34
N PRO A 354 10.33 -8.63 -44.61
CA PRO A 354 11.68 -9.01 -44.99
C PRO A 354 12.71 -7.91 -44.66
N GLY A 355 13.88 -8.35 -44.19
CA GLY A 355 15.01 -7.48 -43.86
C GLY A 355 14.90 -6.81 -42.49
N GLY A 356 15.90 -5.97 -42.19
CA GLY A 356 15.94 -5.19 -40.95
C GLY A 356 16.20 -6.00 -39.68
N ASP A 357 16.58 -7.27 -39.79
CA ASP A 357 16.83 -8.14 -38.64
C ASP A 357 18.02 -7.63 -37.79
N LEU A 358 17.82 -7.58 -36.48
CA LEU A 358 18.86 -7.17 -35.52
C LEU A 358 19.99 -8.19 -35.39
N SER A 359 19.77 -9.42 -35.86
CA SER A 359 20.70 -10.55 -35.76
C SER A 359 20.64 -11.41 -37.02
N ARG A 360 21.77 -12.00 -37.40
CA ARG A 360 21.87 -12.98 -38.49
C ARG A 360 21.34 -14.38 -38.11
N ARG A 361 21.00 -14.57 -36.84
CA ARG A 361 20.45 -15.82 -36.29
C ARG A 361 19.13 -15.55 -35.57
N PRO A 362 18.18 -16.49 -35.59
CA PRO A 362 16.91 -16.34 -34.88
C PRO A 362 17.15 -16.26 -33.37
N HIS A 363 16.27 -15.54 -32.67
CA HIS A 363 16.36 -15.33 -31.23
C HIS A 363 16.24 -16.67 -30.48
N ALA A 364 17.28 -17.04 -29.75
CA ALA A 364 17.45 -18.40 -29.22
C ALA A 364 16.33 -18.81 -28.25
N ALA A 365 15.95 -17.92 -27.34
CA ALA A 365 14.97 -18.19 -26.27
C ALA A 365 13.50 -18.09 -26.72
N ALA A 366 13.21 -17.40 -27.83
CA ALA A 366 11.84 -17.07 -28.22
C ALA A 366 11.27 -18.13 -29.18
N LYS A 367 10.70 -19.20 -28.61
CA LYS A 367 10.18 -20.34 -29.37
C LYS A 367 8.69 -20.29 -29.69
N THR A 368 7.97 -19.25 -29.25
CA THR A 368 6.54 -19.05 -29.52
C THR A 368 6.30 -17.62 -30.03
N PRO A 369 5.16 -17.34 -30.70
CA PRO A 369 4.83 -15.98 -31.12
C PRO A 369 4.78 -15.01 -29.93
N LEU A 370 4.22 -15.45 -28.80
CA LEU A 370 4.17 -14.65 -27.58
C LEU A 370 5.57 -14.36 -27.04
N ALA A 371 6.45 -15.37 -26.95
CA ALA A 371 7.82 -15.15 -26.50
C ALA A 371 8.60 -14.23 -27.44
N CYS A 372 8.35 -14.30 -28.75
CA CYS A 372 8.96 -13.41 -29.74
C CYS A 372 8.49 -11.97 -29.59
N ARG A 373 7.18 -11.78 -29.36
CA ARG A 373 6.60 -10.48 -29.05
C ARG A 373 7.23 -9.85 -27.81
N LEU A 374 7.27 -10.61 -26.70
CA LEU A 374 7.84 -10.13 -25.45
C LEU A 374 9.34 -9.81 -25.60
N ALA A 375 10.09 -10.64 -26.32
CA ALA A 375 11.50 -10.36 -26.63
C ALA A 375 11.69 -9.06 -27.44
N CYS A 376 10.79 -8.74 -28.37
CA CYS A 376 10.83 -7.45 -29.07
C CYS A 376 10.47 -6.28 -28.16
N ILE A 377 9.50 -6.46 -27.26
CA ILE A 377 9.13 -5.43 -26.28
C ILE A 377 10.32 -5.11 -25.36
N ASP A 378 11.02 -6.14 -24.89
CA ASP A 378 12.17 -6.01 -23.97
C ASP A 378 13.42 -5.44 -24.65
N ASN A 379 13.52 -5.54 -25.98
CA ASN A 379 14.65 -4.99 -26.72
C ASN A 379 14.36 -3.55 -27.18
N SER A 380 15.19 -2.59 -26.74
CA SER A 380 15.03 -1.17 -27.07
C SER A 380 15.28 -0.84 -28.54
N GLN A 381 16.05 -1.66 -29.27
CA GLN A 381 16.33 -1.50 -30.69
C GLN A 381 15.28 -2.18 -31.58
N CYS A 382 14.41 -3.03 -31.00
CA CYS A 382 13.40 -3.74 -31.77
C CYS A 382 12.18 -2.86 -32.01
N VAL A 383 11.80 -2.69 -33.27
CA VAL A 383 10.60 -1.95 -33.70
C VAL A 383 9.54 -2.88 -34.29
N ALA A 384 9.92 -4.11 -34.67
CA ALA A 384 9.00 -5.14 -35.13
C ALA A 384 9.60 -6.54 -34.96
N PHE A 385 8.78 -7.57 -35.06
CA PHE A 385 9.27 -8.95 -35.18
C PHE A 385 8.50 -9.71 -36.26
N THR A 386 9.11 -10.76 -36.79
CA THR A 386 8.40 -11.84 -37.48
C THR A 386 8.71 -13.15 -36.78
N TYR A 387 7.67 -13.92 -36.45
CA TYR A 387 7.79 -15.28 -35.98
C TYR A 387 7.32 -16.27 -37.05
N ILE A 388 8.14 -17.26 -37.35
CA ILE A 388 7.89 -18.28 -38.37
C ILE A 388 7.39 -19.55 -37.68
N LYS A 389 6.07 -19.79 -37.68
CA LYS A 389 5.45 -20.94 -36.97
C LYS A 389 6.04 -22.29 -37.39
N PRO A 390 6.22 -22.61 -38.69
CA PRO A 390 6.76 -23.92 -39.09
C PRO A 390 8.19 -24.18 -38.61
N LYS A 391 9.02 -23.14 -38.49
CA LYS A 391 10.44 -23.26 -38.10
C LYS A 391 10.69 -22.98 -36.62
N LYS A 392 9.69 -22.45 -35.90
CA LYS A 392 9.82 -21.95 -34.51
C LYS A 392 10.93 -20.91 -34.35
N GLU A 393 11.08 -20.06 -35.36
CA GLU A 393 12.11 -19.02 -35.42
C GLU A 393 11.51 -17.65 -35.11
N CYS A 394 12.21 -16.89 -34.28
CA CYS A 394 11.87 -15.52 -33.95
C CYS A 394 12.92 -14.57 -34.53
N TRP A 395 12.48 -13.60 -35.32
CA TRP A 395 13.33 -12.63 -35.98
C TRP A 395 12.95 -11.22 -35.53
N LEU A 396 13.76 -10.66 -34.62
CA LEU A 396 13.61 -9.29 -34.11
C LEU A 396 14.19 -8.30 -35.11
N LYS A 397 13.50 -7.19 -35.35
CA LYS A 397 13.82 -6.24 -36.42
C LYS A 397 13.97 -4.82 -35.88
N GLY A 398 14.99 -4.12 -36.36
CA GLY A 398 15.27 -2.71 -36.03
C GLY A 398 14.66 -1.71 -37.01
N SER A 399 14.06 -2.18 -38.10
CA SER A 399 13.31 -1.36 -39.04
C SER A 399 12.12 -2.14 -39.61
N VAL A 400 11.09 -1.43 -40.08
CA VAL A 400 9.92 -2.03 -40.72
C VAL A 400 10.11 -1.98 -42.23
N GLY A 401 10.24 -3.16 -42.86
CA GLY A 401 10.33 -3.31 -44.31
C GLY A 401 8.96 -3.30 -45.01
N SER A 402 8.95 -3.52 -46.33
CA SER A 402 7.71 -3.68 -47.09
C SER A 402 7.06 -5.04 -46.78
N PRO A 403 5.77 -5.09 -46.41
CA PRO A 403 5.13 -6.33 -46.00
C PRO A 403 4.96 -7.30 -47.17
N THR A 404 5.24 -8.58 -46.91
CA THR A 404 4.98 -9.70 -47.82
C THR A 404 4.03 -10.69 -47.18
N PHE A 405 3.25 -11.41 -47.99
CA PHE A 405 2.30 -12.39 -47.51
C PHE A 405 2.93 -13.79 -47.52
N GLY A 406 2.73 -14.55 -46.45
CA GLY A 406 3.18 -15.94 -46.37
C GLY A 406 2.53 -16.69 -45.21
N LYS A 407 2.01 -17.89 -45.50
CA LYS A 407 1.28 -18.69 -44.50
C LYS A 407 2.17 -19.09 -43.32
N GLY A 408 1.61 -19.02 -42.12
CA GLY A 408 2.28 -19.45 -40.88
C GLY A 408 3.25 -18.42 -40.30
N LEU A 409 3.15 -17.16 -40.73
CA LEU A 409 3.97 -16.05 -40.25
C LEU A 409 3.17 -15.23 -39.24
N VAL A 410 3.81 -14.68 -38.22
CA VAL A 410 3.21 -13.72 -37.30
C VAL A 410 4.11 -12.53 -37.20
N THR A 411 3.64 -11.39 -37.66
CA THR A 411 4.36 -10.12 -37.52
C THR A 411 3.75 -9.29 -36.42
N GLY A 412 4.59 -8.67 -35.61
CA GLY A 412 4.17 -7.65 -34.67
C GLY A 412 4.94 -6.36 -34.87
N VAL A 413 4.25 -5.22 -34.81
CA VAL A 413 4.88 -3.89 -34.92
C VAL A 413 4.79 -3.17 -33.58
N LYS A 414 5.95 -2.75 -33.06
CA LYS A 414 6.08 -2.07 -31.78
C LYS A 414 5.74 -0.60 -31.90
N ARG A 415 5.02 -0.08 -30.92
CA ARG A 415 4.73 1.34 -30.75
C ARG A 415 4.99 1.75 -29.31
N TYR A 416 5.31 3.01 -29.10
CA TYR A 416 5.43 3.57 -27.75
C TYR A 416 4.10 4.18 -27.35
N GLU A 417 3.61 3.82 -26.16
CA GLU A 417 2.38 4.34 -25.59
C GLU A 417 2.64 4.76 -24.14
N THR A 418 2.01 5.85 -23.74
CA THR A 418 2.07 6.37 -22.39
C THR A 418 0.82 5.93 -21.64
N PHE A 419 1.00 5.26 -20.52
CA PHE A 419 -0.06 4.83 -19.63
C PHE A 419 -0.08 5.73 -18.41
N ALA A 420 -1.27 6.25 -18.11
CA ALA A 420 -1.56 6.97 -16.88
C ALA A 420 -2.79 6.33 -16.21
N PRO A 421 -2.93 6.44 -14.88
CA PRO A 421 -4.17 6.05 -14.22
C PRO A 421 -5.33 6.85 -14.83
N ALA A 422 -6.32 6.15 -15.38
CA ALA A 422 -7.55 6.77 -15.85
C ALA A 422 -8.34 7.39 -14.68
N LYS A 423 -8.24 6.76 -13.50
CA LYS A 423 -8.78 7.27 -12.24
C LYS A 423 -8.10 6.59 -11.06
N VAL A 424 -7.89 7.33 -9.97
CA VAL A 424 -7.62 6.77 -8.65
C VAL A 424 -8.86 6.94 -7.79
N ILE A 425 -9.30 5.85 -7.15
CA ILE A 425 -10.55 5.80 -6.39
C ILE A 425 -10.24 5.30 -4.98
N THR A 426 -10.79 5.97 -3.97
CA THR A 426 -10.79 5.48 -2.58
C THR A 426 -11.84 4.39 -2.40
N LEU A 427 -11.45 3.29 -1.78
CA LEU A 427 -12.26 2.12 -1.48
C LEU A 427 -12.73 2.24 -0.03
N ASN A 428 -14.00 2.60 0.14
CA ASN A 428 -14.66 2.68 1.45
C ASN A 428 -15.42 1.39 1.75
#